data_AF-A0A9E3NJ26-F1
#
_entry.id   AF-A0A9E3NJ26-F1
#
_cell.length_a   1.000
_cell.length_b   1.000
_cell.length_c   1.000
_cell.angle_alpha   90.00
_cell.angle_beta   90.00
_cell.angle_gamma   90.00
#
_symmetry.space_group_name_H-M   'P 1'
#
loop_
_entity.id
_entity.type
_entity.pdbx_description
1 polymer ?
#
loop_
_entity_poly.entity_id
_entity_poly.type
_entity_poly.pdbx_seq_one_letter_code
_entity_poly.pdbx_strand_id
1 'polypeptide(L)'
;MDGKVKKPRTNSAGNIIGYEIIGNDGKTYFAHLGDIQENENLLYELRDHKLKKLETVYDHFEDKLNKNEPVKFKGWDENKGNKPHAFNVKRTK
;
A
#
# COMPACT_ATOMS: atom_id res chain seq x y z
N MET A 1 13.68 3.50 3.17
CA MET A 1 13.98 3.64 1.73
C MET A 1 13.09 4.71 1.18
N ASP A 2 13.59 5.44 0.18
CA ASP A 2 12.84 6.46 -0.53
C ASP A 2 12.42 5.92 -1.90
N GLY A 3 11.28 6.37 -2.40
CA GLY A 3 10.81 6.04 -3.73
C GLY A 3 9.60 6.86 -4.13
N LYS A 4 8.91 6.41 -5.17
CA LYS A 4 7.69 7.06 -5.66
C LYS A 4 6.66 6.05 -6.11
N VAL A 5 5.40 6.42 -6.00
CA VAL A 5 4.28 5.60 -6.42
C VAL A 5 4.27 5.49 -7.94
N LYS A 6 4.27 4.27 -8.46
CA LYS A 6 4.22 4.00 -9.90
C LYS A 6 2.79 3.96 -10.42
N LYS A 7 1.92 3.20 -9.75
CA LYS A 7 0.50 3.03 -10.06
C LYS A 7 -0.24 2.28 -8.95
N PRO A 8 -1.56 2.43 -8.84
CA PRO A 8 -2.39 1.53 -8.04
C PRO A 8 -2.44 0.13 -8.68
N ARG A 9 -2.64 -0.89 -7.85
CA ARG A 9 -3.00 -2.25 -8.25
C ARG A 9 -4.45 -2.49 -7.87
N THR A 10 -5.22 -3.05 -8.79
CA THR A 10 -6.62 -3.40 -8.58
C THR A 10 -6.82 -4.91 -8.63
N ASN A 11 -7.85 -5.40 -7.96
CA ASN A 11 -8.35 -6.77 -8.13
C ASN A 11 -9.32 -6.87 -9.32
N SER A 12 -9.85 -8.06 -9.59
CA SER A 12 -10.78 -8.32 -10.70
C SER A 12 -12.11 -7.56 -10.60
N ALA A 13 -12.46 -7.06 -9.41
CA ALA A 13 -13.65 -6.23 -9.19
C ALA A 13 -13.40 -4.73 -9.41
N GLY A 14 -12.15 -4.33 -9.74
CA GLY A 14 -11.78 -2.94 -9.94
C GLY A 14 -11.37 -2.19 -8.67
N ASN A 15 -11.41 -2.84 -7.50
CA ASN A 15 -11.04 -2.21 -6.23
C ASN A 15 -9.51 -2.13 -6.11
N ILE A 16 -9.00 -0.97 -5.68
CA ILE A 16 -7.58 -0.81 -5.36
C ILE A 16 -7.27 -1.74 -4.19
N ILE A 17 -6.21 -2.53 -4.30
CA ILE A 17 -5.73 -3.44 -3.24
C ILE A 17 -4.35 -3.05 -2.69
N GLY A 18 -3.71 -2.06 -3.32
CA GLY A 18 -2.39 -1.59 -2.95
C GLY A 18 -1.74 -0.78 -4.07
N TYR A 19 -0.44 -0.54 -3.94
CA TYR A 19 0.34 0.29 -4.85
C TYR A 19 1.66 -0.36 -5.24
N GLU A 20 2.03 -0.21 -6.51
CA GLU A 20 3.40 -0.44 -6.96
C GLU A 20 4.21 0.82 -6.66
N ILE A 21 5.34 0.67 -5.95
CA ILE A 21 6.28 1.74 -5.60
C ILE A 21 7.62 1.43 -6.28
N ILE A 22 8.19 2.41 -6.97
CA ILE A 22 9.57 2.31 -7.49
C ILE A 22 10.49 2.93 -6.44
N GLY A 23 11.37 2.11 -5.86
CA GLY A 23 12.43 2.58 -4.98
C GLY A 23 13.50 3.35 -5.76
N ASN A 24 14.24 4.21 -5.07
CA ASN A 24 15.39 4.92 -5.65
C ASN A 24 16.53 3.99 -6.07
N ASP A 25 16.51 2.73 -5.63
CA ASP A 25 17.38 1.64 -6.10
C ASP A 25 16.94 1.05 -7.45
N GLY A 26 15.85 1.54 -8.03
CA GLY A 26 15.30 1.09 -9.31
C GLY A 26 14.41 -0.16 -9.21
N LYS A 27 14.28 -0.77 -8.03
CA LYS A 27 13.42 -1.94 -7.82
C LYS A 27 11.97 -1.52 -7.64
N THR A 28 11.06 -2.41 -8.05
CA THR A 28 9.63 -2.23 -7.82
C THR A 28 9.19 -3.05 -6.62
N TYR A 29 8.52 -2.39 -5.68
CA TYR A 29 7.94 -2.97 -4.48
C TYR A 29 6.42 -2.92 -4.54
N PHE A 30 5.76 -3.86 -3.89
CA PHE A 30 4.32 -3.85 -3.71
C PHE A 30 3.96 -3.54 -2.27
N ALA A 31 3.16 -2.51 -2.04
CA ALA A 31 2.57 -2.17 -0.75
C ALA A 31 1.07 -2.49 -0.75
N HIS A 32 0.57 -3.23 0.23
CA HIS A 32 -0.87 -3.38 0.41
C HIS A 32 -1.44 -2.11 1.02
N LEU A 33 -2.76 -1.94 0.95
CA LEU A 33 -3.40 -0.76 1.52
C LEU A 33 -3.19 -0.61 3.03
N GLY A 34 -3.15 -1.73 3.77
CA GLY A 34 -2.85 -1.73 5.21
C GLY A 34 -1.40 -1.37 5.55
N ASP A 35 -0.49 -1.42 4.57
CA ASP A 35 0.91 -1.07 4.77
C ASP A 35 1.18 0.44 4.71
N ILE A 36 0.18 1.21 4.29
CA ILE A 36 0.23 2.67 4.24
C ILE A 36 -0.12 3.19 5.64
N GLN A 37 0.80 3.94 6.25
CA GLN A 37 0.74 4.25 7.68
C GLN A 37 -0.54 5.02 8.07
N GLU A 38 -1.04 5.86 7.18
CA GLU A 38 -2.28 6.63 7.40
C GLU A 38 -3.52 5.71 7.54
N ASN A 39 -3.40 4.45 7.14
CA ASN A 39 -4.44 3.44 7.23
C ASN A 39 -4.27 2.45 8.40
N GLU A 40 -3.29 2.67 9.30
CA GLU A 40 -3.12 1.83 10.49
C GLU A 40 -4.41 1.79 11.34
N ASN A 41 -5.17 2.90 11.38
CA ASN A 41 -6.47 2.96 12.06
C ASN A 41 -7.52 2.03 11.43
N LEU A 42 -7.52 1.90 10.10
CA LEU A 42 -8.47 1.02 9.39
C LEU A 42 -8.17 -0.47 9.66
N LEU A 43 -6.89 -0.83 9.83
CA LEU A 43 -6.49 -2.16 10.28
C LEU A 43 -7.02 -2.47 11.69
N TYR A 44 -7.04 -1.49 12.59
CA TYR A 44 -7.68 -1.65 13.91
C TYR A 44 -9.19 -1.86 13.77
N GLU A 45 -9.89 -1.11 12.91
CA GLU A 45 -11.34 -1.26 12.70
C GLU A 45 -11.74 -2.59 12.03
N LEU A 46 -10.89 -3.11 11.14
CA LEU A 46 -10.98 -4.46 10.58
C LEU A 46 -10.85 -5.53 11.65
N ARG A 47 -9.85 -5.40 12.53
CA ARG A 47 -9.58 -6.35 13.62
C ARG A 47 -10.71 -6.36 14.66
N ASP A 48 -11.33 -5.20 14.91
CA ASP A 48 -12.43 -5.04 15.87
C ASP A 48 -13.81 -5.40 15.26
N HIS A 49 -13.85 -5.98 14.06
CA HIS A 49 -15.05 -6.39 13.33
C HIS A 49 -16.10 -5.27 13.11
N LYS A 50 -15.72 -4.00 13.26
CA LYS A 50 -16.60 -2.85 13.01
C LYS A 50 -16.93 -2.73 11.52
N LEU A 51 -15.95 -3.07 10.67
CA LEU A 51 -16.13 -3.20 9.23
C LEU A 51 -16.50 -4.65 8.89
N LYS A 52 -17.78 -4.89 8.57
CA LYS A 52 -18.32 -6.25 8.31
C LYS A 52 -18.11 -6.76 6.88
N LYS A 53 -17.70 -5.91 5.93
CA LYS A 53 -17.55 -6.26 4.52
C LYS A 53 -16.26 -5.68 3.94
N LEU A 54 -15.53 -6.50 3.18
CA LEU A 54 -14.25 -6.14 2.55
C LEU A 54 -14.40 -4.96 1.57
N GLU A 55 -15.52 -4.84 0.86
CA GLU A 55 -15.83 -3.69 -0.02
C GLU A 55 -15.90 -2.37 0.76
N THR A 56 -16.54 -2.37 1.93
CA THR A 56 -16.65 -1.17 2.79
C THR A 56 -15.28 -0.68 3.25
N VAL A 57 -14.33 -1.60 3.42
CA VAL A 57 -12.94 -1.30 3.78
C VAL A 57 -12.25 -0.59 2.61
N TYR A 58 -12.45 -1.06 1.37
CA TYR A 58 -11.88 -0.42 0.19
C TYR A 58 -12.40 1.01 -0.04
N ASP A 59 -13.67 1.27 0.27
CA ASP A 59 -14.29 2.59 0.17
C ASP A 59 -13.82 3.56 1.27
N HIS A 60 -13.40 3.06 2.44
CA HIS A 60 -12.90 3.89 3.55
C HIS A 60 -11.41 4.26 3.43
N PHE A 61 -10.67 3.69 2.48
CA PHE A 61 -9.34 4.21 2.15
C PHE A 61 -9.49 5.52 1.37
N GLU A 62 -9.76 6.61 2.09
CA GLU A 62 -9.81 7.96 1.55
C GLU A 62 -8.42 8.41 1.07
N ASP A 63 -7.36 7.89 1.68
CA ASP A 63 -5.98 8.23 1.40
C ASP A 63 -5.39 7.44 0.23
N LYS A 64 -5.85 7.81 -0.98
CA LYS A 64 -5.26 7.32 -2.23
C LYS A 64 -3.92 7.98 -2.48
N LEU A 65 -2.87 7.17 -2.63
CA LEU A 65 -1.58 7.66 -3.11
C LEU A 65 -1.65 8.02 -4.59
N ASN A 66 -1.14 9.18 -4.96
CA ASN A 66 -1.13 9.65 -6.34
C ASN A 66 0.03 9.05 -7.13
N LYS A 67 -0.11 8.97 -8.46
CA LYS A 67 1.00 8.57 -9.32
C LYS A 67 2.16 9.57 -9.21
N ASN A 68 3.37 9.05 -9.12
CA ASN A 68 4.62 9.77 -8.88
C ASN A 68 4.73 10.44 -7.50
N GLU A 69 3.78 10.21 -6.59
CA GLU A 69 3.86 10.74 -5.23
C GLU A 69 5.10 10.18 -4.51
N PRO A 70 5.95 11.04 -3.94
CA PRO A 70 7.15 10.62 -3.26
C PRO A 70 6.79 10.02 -1.89
N VAL A 71 7.39 8.87 -1.59
CA VAL A 71 7.09 8.08 -0.40
C VAL A 71 8.36 7.53 0.25
N LYS A 72 8.29 7.41 1.58
CA LYS A 72 9.25 6.66 2.41
C LYS A 72 8.62 5.34 2.82
N PHE A 73 9.37 4.25 2.73
CA PHE A 73 8.89 2.93 3.10
C PHE A 73 10.03 2.01 3.56
N LYS A 74 9.69 0.91 4.21
CA LYS A 74 10.62 -0.19 4.46
C LYS A 74 10.45 -1.23 3.35
N GLY A 75 11.56 -1.59 2.70
CA GLY A 75 11.57 -2.67 1.71
C GLY A 75 11.92 -3.98 2.38
N TRP A 76 11.15 -5.01 2.09
CA TRP A 76 11.51 -6.39 2.34
C TRP A 76 11.69 -7.08 0.97
N ASP A 77 12.93 -7.35 0.61
CA ASP A 77 13.23 -8.27 -0.49
C ASP A 77 12.97 -9.70 0.02
N GLU A 78 11.88 -10.33 -0.44
CA GLU A 78 11.63 -11.73 -0.11
C GLU A 78 12.51 -12.68 -0.94
N ASN A 79 12.87 -13.82 -0.34
CA ASN A 79 13.68 -14.86 -0.98
C ASN A 79 13.00 -15.46 -2.22
N LYS A 80 13.84 -15.97 -3.14
CA LYS A 80 13.52 -16.59 -4.45
C LYS A 80 12.05 -17.02 -4.62
N GLY A 81 11.22 -16.17 -5.22
CA GLY A 81 9.88 -16.53 -5.68
C GLY A 81 8.81 -15.45 -5.44
N ASN A 82 8.98 -14.62 -4.40
CA ASN A 82 8.03 -13.56 -4.10
C ASN A 82 8.50 -12.19 -4.58
N LYS A 83 7.53 -11.29 -4.84
CA LYS A 83 7.81 -9.92 -5.26
C LYS A 83 8.28 -9.09 -4.06
N PRO A 84 9.24 -8.17 -4.24
CA PRO A 84 9.67 -7.26 -3.18
C PRO A 84 8.48 -6.54 -2.55
N HIS A 85 8.44 -6.50 -1.23
CA HIS A 85 7.32 -5.97 -0.46
C HIS A 85 7.69 -4.62 0.17
N ALA A 86 6.80 -3.64 0.10
CA ALA A 86 6.94 -2.35 0.77
C ALA A 86 5.94 -2.25 1.92
N PHE A 87 6.44 -1.97 3.12
CA PHE A 87 5.62 -1.80 4.32
C PHE A 87 5.96 -0.51 5.08
N ASN A 88 5.04 -0.03 5.92
CA ASN A 88 5.13 1.26 6.63
C ASN A 88 5.40 2.42 5.66
N VAL A 89 4.56 2.51 4.62
CA VAL A 89 4.64 3.53 3.58
C VAL A 89 4.10 4.85 4.12
N LYS A 90 4.88 5.92 3.97
CA LYS A 90 4.60 7.28 4.44
C LYS A 90 4.83 8.26 3.32
N ARG A 91 4.00 9.29 3.25
CA ARG A 91 4.22 10.44 2.36
C ARG A 91 5.46 11.23 2.80
N THR A 92 6.23 11.71 1.84
CA THR A 92 7.28 12.69 2.11
C THR A 92 6.83 14.04 1.57
N LYS A 93 6.56 14.99 2.48
CA LYS A 93 6.31 16.40 2.11
C LYS A 93 7.57 17.07 1.59
#